data_AF-A0A6L9YTF2-F1
#
_entry.id   AF-A0A6L9YTF2-F1
#
_cell.length_a   1.000
_cell.length_b   1.000
_cell.length_c   1.000
_cell.angle_alpha   90.00
_cell.angle_beta   90.00
_cell.angle_gamma   90.00
#
_symmetry.space_group_name_H-M   'P 1'
#
loop_
_entity.id
_entity.type
_entity.pdbx_description
1 polymer ?
#
loop_
_entity_poly.entity_id
_entity_poly.type
_entity_poly.pdbx_seq_one_letter_code
_entity_poly.pdbx_strand_id
1 'polypeptide(L)'
;MNRSFVHVPVRGDRLPESEITQRLEKRENHTGLPNQLKAGIENLSGYSLDDVRVHYNSSKPAQLNALAYTQGTEIHVAPGQQKHLPHEAWHVVQQKQGRVKPTMEMNGVKINDQASLEKEAEKMGARA
;
A
#
# COMPACT_ATOMS: atom_id res chain seq x y z
N MET A 1 -13.06 49.81 47.80
CA MET A 1 -13.40 48.38 47.84
C MET A 1 -13.44 47.86 46.40
N ASN A 2 -12.51 46.97 46.06
CA ASN A 2 -12.19 46.50 44.72
C ASN A 2 -13.16 45.40 44.27
N ARG A 3 -13.70 45.49 43.06
CA ARG A 3 -14.05 44.32 42.22
C ARG A 3 -13.87 44.66 40.74
N SER A 4 -12.64 44.47 40.27
CA SER A 4 -12.29 44.44 38.85
C SER A 4 -12.82 43.15 38.23
N PHE A 5 -13.59 43.26 37.15
CA PHE A 5 -13.94 42.14 36.28
C PHE A 5 -12.70 41.78 35.45
N VAL A 6 -12.10 40.61 35.69
CA VAL A 6 -11.07 40.03 34.83
C VAL A 6 -11.71 38.92 34.00
N HIS A 7 -11.94 39.20 32.72
CA HIS A 7 -12.28 38.20 31.74
C HIS A 7 -10.97 37.57 31.23
N VAL A 8 -10.72 36.31 31.59
CA VAL A 8 -9.56 35.53 31.14
C VAL A 8 -9.98 34.72 29.91
N PRO A 9 -9.35 34.90 28.73
CA PRO A 9 -9.49 33.93 27.66
C PRO A 9 -8.49 32.80 27.91
N VAL A 10 -8.97 31.65 28.41
CA VAL A 10 -8.18 30.42 28.32
C VAL A 10 -8.29 29.91 26.89
N ARG A 11 -7.27 30.26 26.10
CA ARG A 11 -6.93 29.66 24.82
C ARG A 11 -6.85 28.14 25.01
N GLY A 12 -7.88 27.43 24.58
CA GLY A 12 -7.76 25.99 24.31
C GLY A 12 -6.98 25.85 23.01
N ASP A 13 -5.79 25.28 23.10
CA ASP A 13 -4.93 24.91 21.98
C ASP A 13 -5.71 24.11 20.94
N ARG A 14 -6.23 24.80 19.92
CA ARG A 14 -6.59 24.15 18.67
C ARG A 14 -5.26 23.83 18.00
N LEU A 15 -4.84 22.58 18.10
CA LEU A 15 -3.71 22.07 17.31
C LEU A 15 -3.91 22.53 15.86
N PRO A 16 -2.92 23.17 15.23
CA PRO A 16 -3.08 23.66 13.88
C PRO A 16 -3.32 22.45 12.96
N GLU A 17 -4.31 22.54 12.07
CA GLU A 17 -4.67 21.46 11.11
C GLU A 17 -3.47 20.99 10.27
N SER A 18 -2.42 21.83 10.15
CA SER A 18 -1.14 21.50 9.53
C SER A 18 -0.36 20.42 10.27
N GLU A 19 -0.45 20.32 11.60
CA GLU A 19 0.29 19.34 12.40
C GLU A 19 -0.39 17.96 12.38
N ILE A 20 -1.71 17.92 12.26
CA ILE A 20 -2.48 16.68 12.08
C ILE A 20 -2.16 16.07 10.71
N THR A 21 -2.10 16.91 9.67
CA THR A 21 -1.71 16.49 8.32
C THR A 21 -0.27 15.95 8.30
N GLN A 22 0.68 16.65 8.93
CA GLN A 22 2.07 16.21 8.99
C GLN A 22 2.31 14.91 9.78
N ARG A 23 1.50 14.64 10.82
CA ARG A 23 1.58 13.35 11.55
C ARG A 23 0.98 12.17 10.77
N LEU A 24 -0.01 12.42 9.91
CA LEU A 24 -0.57 11.38 9.03
C LEU A 24 0.39 11.04 7.88
N GLU A 25 1.17 12.02 7.40
CA GLU A 25 2.16 11.84 6.32
C GLU A 25 3.43 11.08 6.75
N LYS A 26 3.65 10.90 8.06
CA LYS A 26 4.91 10.39 8.60
C LYS A 26 4.78 9.10 9.41
N ARG A 27 3.81 8.24 9.06
CA ARG A 27 3.99 6.81 9.39
C ARG A 27 5.16 6.32 8.56
N GLU A 28 6.28 6.03 9.21
CA GLU A 28 7.47 5.53 8.53
C GLU A 28 7.11 4.31 7.68
N ASN A 29 7.34 4.43 6.37
CA ASN A 29 6.97 3.39 5.44
C ASN A 29 8.10 2.36 5.35
N HIS A 30 7.91 1.25 6.07
CA HIS A 30 8.85 0.13 6.10
C HIS A 30 8.53 -0.95 5.05
N THR A 31 7.57 -0.69 4.16
CA THR A 31 7.07 -1.70 3.22
C THR A 31 7.95 -1.84 1.98
N GLY A 32 8.79 -0.84 1.70
CA GLY A 32 9.50 -0.72 0.43
C GLY A 32 8.65 -0.14 -0.71
N LEU A 33 7.34 0.05 -0.53
CA LEU A 33 6.52 0.77 -1.52
C LEU A 33 6.85 2.28 -1.49
N PRO A 34 6.79 2.99 -2.63
CA PRO A 34 6.75 4.45 -2.64
C PRO A 34 5.58 4.99 -1.80
N ASN A 35 5.80 6.04 -1.01
CA ASN A 35 4.77 6.59 -0.11
C ASN A 35 3.48 6.99 -0.85
N GLN A 36 3.61 7.61 -2.02
CA GLN A 36 2.46 8.02 -2.83
C GLN A 36 1.68 6.80 -3.31
N LEU A 37 2.36 5.77 -3.82
CA LEU A 37 1.72 4.54 -4.28
C LEU A 37 0.98 3.83 -3.13
N LYS A 38 1.64 3.71 -1.97
CA LYS A 38 1.03 3.12 -0.78
C LYS A 38 -0.24 3.87 -0.39
N ALA A 39 -0.14 5.19 -0.19
CA ALA A 39 -1.28 6.03 0.20
C ALA A 39 -2.40 5.98 -0.84
N GLY A 40 -2.07 5.98 -2.14
CA GLY A 40 -3.02 5.88 -3.24
C GLY A 40 -3.81 4.57 -3.19
N ILE A 41 -3.13 3.43 -3.04
CA ILE A 41 -3.79 2.12 -2.96
C ILE A 41 -4.61 1.99 -1.67
N GLU A 42 -4.10 2.44 -0.52
CA GLU A 42 -4.82 2.40 0.75
C GLU A 42 -6.12 3.23 0.66
N ASN A 43 -6.06 4.42 0.05
CA ASN A 43 -7.23 5.26 -0.17
C ASN A 43 -8.24 4.63 -1.14
N LEU A 44 -7.76 4.04 -2.25
CA LEU A 44 -8.61 3.41 -3.25
C LEU A 44 -9.28 2.11 -2.76
N SER A 45 -8.61 1.37 -1.87
CA SER A 45 -9.03 0.03 -1.47
C SER A 45 -9.67 -0.03 -0.07
N GLY A 46 -9.33 0.90 0.81
CA GLY A 46 -9.68 0.85 2.24
C GLY A 46 -8.87 -0.18 3.05
N TYR A 47 -7.86 -0.83 2.46
CA TYR A 47 -6.99 -1.79 3.14
C TYR A 47 -5.62 -1.16 3.44
N SER A 48 -5.10 -1.38 4.64
CA SER A 48 -3.71 -1.03 4.96
C SER A 48 -2.73 -1.97 4.26
N LEU A 49 -1.65 -1.39 3.77
CA LEU A 49 -0.49 -2.07 3.19
C LEU A 49 0.73 -2.03 4.11
N ASP A 50 0.59 -1.66 5.39
CA ASP A 50 1.70 -1.55 6.35
C ASP A 50 2.48 -2.87 6.55
N ASP A 51 1.85 -4.01 6.26
CA ASP A 51 2.43 -5.35 6.32
C ASP A 51 3.11 -5.81 5.02
N VAL A 52 3.01 -5.01 3.95
CA VAL A 52 3.65 -5.32 2.66
C VAL A 52 5.17 -5.25 2.79
N ARG A 53 5.88 -6.13 2.09
CA ARG A 53 7.34 -6.05 1.90
C ARG A 53 7.73 -6.22 0.44
N VAL A 54 8.41 -5.21 -0.08
CA VAL A 54 8.92 -5.21 -1.46
C VAL A 54 10.37 -5.65 -1.47
N HIS A 55 10.63 -6.74 -2.19
CA HIS A 55 11.95 -7.29 -2.44
C HIS A 55 12.40 -6.89 -3.84
N TYR A 56 13.09 -5.75 -3.92
CA TYR A 56 13.69 -5.28 -5.17
C TYR A 56 14.88 -6.13 -5.60
N ASN A 57 15.11 -6.19 -6.91
CA ASN A 57 16.20 -6.95 -7.51
C ASN A 57 16.19 -8.44 -7.12
N SER A 58 15.00 -8.99 -6.89
CA SER A 58 14.81 -10.38 -6.52
C SER A 58 15.12 -11.30 -7.71
N SER A 59 15.80 -12.42 -7.44
CA SER A 59 16.01 -13.49 -8.41
C SER A 59 14.82 -14.46 -8.52
N LYS A 60 13.85 -14.39 -7.59
CA LYS A 60 12.71 -15.30 -7.55
C LYS A 60 11.77 -15.20 -8.76
N PRO A 61 11.41 -14.02 -9.30
CA PRO A 61 10.50 -13.94 -10.44
C PRO A 61 10.98 -14.75 -11.66
N ALA A 62 12.29 -14.78 -11.91
CA ALA A 62 12.87 -15.56 -13.00
C ALA A 62 12.61 -17.07 -12.87
N GLN A 63 12.47 -17.61 -11.66
CA GLN A 63 12.16 -19.03 -11.42
C GLN A 63 10.73 -19.40 -11.86
N LEU A 64 9.86 -18.40 -12.02
CA LEU A 64 8.47 -18.54 -12.45
C LEU A 64 8.25 -17.98 -13.87
N ASN A 65 9.32 -17.62 -14.59
CA ASN A 65 9.25 -16.89 -15.86
C ASN A 65 8.44 -15.57 -15.76
N ALA A 66 8.52 -14.89 -14.61
CA ALA A 66 7.82 -13.65 -14.32
C ALA A 66 8.79 -12.47 -14.16
N LEU A 67 8.28 -11.25 -14.33
CA LEU A 67 9.04 -10.01 -14.10
C LEU A 67 8.87 -9.50 -12.66
N ALA A 68 7.69 -9.70 -12.10
CA ALA A 68 7.37 -9.49 -10.70
C ALA A 68 6.24 -10.46 -10.32
N TYR A 69 6.05 -10.69 -9.03
CA TYR A 69 4.87 -11.39 -8.53
C TYR A 69 4.59 -11.04 -7.07
N THR A 70 3.37 -11.32 -6.64
CA THR A 70 2.88 -11.09 -5.29
C THR A 70 2.43 -12.39 -4.62
N GLN A 71 2.94 -12.64 -3.42
CA GLN A 71 2.54 -13.79 -2.61
C GLN A 71 2.25 -13.33 -1.17
N GLY A 72 0.96 -13.28 -0.81
CA GLY A 72 0.53 -12.70 0.46
C GLY A 72 0.83 -11.21 0.48
N THR A 73 1.68 -10.82 1.43
CA THR A 73 2.15 -9.43 1.59
C THR A 73 3.55 -9.22 1.01
N GLU A 74 4.16 -10.26 0.44
CA GLU A 74 5.50 -10.18 -0.14
C GLU A 74 5.41 -9.90 -1.65
N ILE A 75 6.03 -8.82 -2.09
CA ILE A 75 6.14 -8.45 -3.50
C ILE A 75 7.58 -8.67 -3.94
N HIS A 76 7.81 -9.48 -4.96
CA HIS A 76 9.13 -9.72 -5.52
C HIS A 76 9.24 -9.07 -6.89
N VAL A 77 10.24 -8.20 -7.07
CA VAL A 77 10.44 -7.45 -8.32
C VAL A 77 11.82 -7.78 -8.89
N ALA A 78 11.87 -8.20 -10.16
CA ALA A 78 13.14 -8.45 -10.84
C ALA A 78 13.92 -7.14 -11.07
N PRO A 79 15.24 -7.20 -11.28
CA PRO A 79 16.04 -6.00 -11.57
C PRO A 79 15.48 -5.19 -12.75
N GLY A 80 15.26 -3.89 -12.54
CA GLY A 80 14.73 -2.98 -13.56
C GLY A 80 13.23 -3.08 -13.84
N GLN A 81 12.46 -3.85 -13.05
CA GLN A 81 11.02 -4.09 -13.25
C GLN A 81 10.11 -3.35 -12.26
N GLN A 82 10.60 -2.29 -11.61
CA GLN A 82 9.85 -1.49 -10.63
C GLN A 82 8.56 -0.87 -11.18
N LYS A 83 8.46 -0.71 -12.50
CA LYS A 83 7.23 -0.26 -13.17
C LYS A 83 6.02 -1.17 -12.92
N HIS A 84 6.24 -2.44 -12.58
CA HIS A 84 5.17 -3.39 -12.26
C HIS A 84 4.67 -3.27 -10.82
N LEU A 85 5.34 -2.48 -9.98
CA LEU A 85 5.02 -2.38 -8.56
C LEU A 85 3.58 -1.94 -8.26
N PRO A 86 2.97 -0.98 -8.98
CA PRO A 86 1.57 -0.63 -8.74
C PRO A 86 0.60 -1.77 -9.02
N HIS A 87 0.85 -2.55 -10.08
CA HIS A 87 0.09 -3.74 -10.44
C HIS A 87 0.18 -4.80 -9.34
N GLU A 88 1.40 -5.13 -8.91
CA GLU A 88 1.67 -6.09 -7.85
C GLU A 88 1.06 -5.67 -6.50
N ALA A 89 1.17 -4.39 -6.15
CA ALA A 89 0.59 -3.88 -4.91
C ALA A 89 -0.95 -3.98 -4.93
N TRP A 90 -1.60 -3.88 -6.08
CA TRP A 90 -3.05 -4.14 -6.18
C TRP A 90 -3.39 -5.62 -5.99
N HIS A 91 -2.52 -6.55 -6.40
CA HIS A 91 -2.73 -7.97 -6.11
C HIS A 91 -2.76 -8.26 -4.60
N VAL A 92 -1.99 -7.52 -3.78
CA VAL A 92 -2.09 -7.62 -2.32
C VAL A 92 -3.52 -7.28 -1.84
N VAL A 93 -4.11 -6.22 -2.38
CA VAL A 93 -5.50 -5.83 -2.05
C VAL A 93 -6.47 -6.94 -2.41
N GLN A 94 -6.35 -7.51 -3.61
CA GLN A 94 -7.22 -8.60 -4.05
C GLN A 94 -7.11 -9.83 -3.15
N GLN A 95 -5.89 -10.16 -2.69
CA GLN A 95 -5.65 -11.25 -1.75
C GLN A 95 -6.24 -10.94 -0.37
N LYS A 96 -6.09 -9.71 0.14
CA LYS A 96 -6.70 -9.25 1.40
C LYS A 96 -8.23 -9.28 1.37
N GLN A 97 -8.83 -9.04 0.21
CA GLN A 97 -10.28 -9.15 0.01
C GLN A 97 -10.79 -10.59 -0.06
N GLY A 98 -9.90 -11.59 -0.08
CA GLY A 98 -10.28 -13.02 -0.16
C GLY A 98 -10.90 -13.44 -1.49
N ARG A 99 -10.78 -12.61 -2.53
CA ARG A 99 -11.31 -12.90 -3.88
C ARG A 99 -10.36 -13.78 -4.70
N VAL A 100 -9.06 -13.76 -4.38
CA VAL A 100 -8.03 -14.52 -5.08
C VAL A 100 -8.04 -15.97 -4.60
N LYS A 101 -8.59 -16.86 -5.42
CA LYS A 101 -8.51 -18.31 -5.22
C LYS A 101 -7.39 -18.88 -6.08
N PRO A 102 -6.44 -19.67 -5.54
CA PRO A 102 -5.45 -20.36 -6.35
C PRO A 102 -6.13 -21.18 -7.46
N THR A 103 -5.74 -20.96 -8.71
CA THR A 103 -6.20 -21.76 -9.86
C THR A 103 -5.13 -22.74 -10.31
N MET A 104 -3.86 -22.44 -10.01
CA MET A 104 -2.72 -23.28 -10.33
C MET A 104 -1.62 -23.16 -9.26
N GLU A 105 -0.65 -24.09 -9.29
CA GLU A 105 0.55 -24.04 -8.47
C GLU A 105 1.78 -24.21 -9.37
N MET A 106 2.77 -23.33 -9.23
CA MET A 106 4.03 -23.40 -9.95
C MET A 106 5.18 -23.25 -8.96
N ASN A 107 6.07 -24.26 -8.91
CA ASN A 107 7.20 -24.28 -7.97
C ASN A 107 6.81 -23.99 -6.51
N GLY A 108 5.64 -24.49 -6.07
CA GLY A 108 5.11 -24.27 -4.71
C GLY A 108 4.46 -22.89 -4.48
N VAL A 109 4.37 -22.05 -5.51
CA VAL A 109 3.67 -20.76 -5.47
C VAL A 109 2.27 -20.92 -6.05
N LYS A 110 1.28 -20.58 -5.24
CA LYS A 110 -0.13 -20.58 -5.62
C LYS A 110 -0.43 -19.35 -6.48
N ILE A 111 -0.85 -19.58 -7.71
CA ILE A 111 -1.10 -18.53 -8.71
C ILE A 111 -2.60 -18.51 -9.04
N ASN A 112 -3.10 -17.30 -9.29
CA ASN A 112 -4.42 -17.08 -9.88
C ASN A 112 -4.21 -16.46 -11.27
N ASP A 113 -4.92 -16.96 -12.27
CA ASP A 113 -4.81 -16.54 -13.68
C ASP A 113 -6.10 -15.90 -14.20
N GLN A 114 -6.95 -15.38 -13.31
CA GLN A 114 -8.24 -14.80 -13.70
C GLN A 114 -8.04 -13.44 -14.40
N ALA A 115 -8.32 -13.41 -15.70
CA ALA A 115 -8.18 -12.21 -16.52
C ALA A 115 -8.98 -10.97 -16.03
N SER A 116 -10.07 -11.17 -15.28
CA SER A 116 -10.83 -10.08 -14.66
C SER A 116 -10.04 -9.40 -13.54
N LEU A 117 -9.33 -10.17 -12.72
CA LEU A 117 -8.50 -9.66 -11.63
C LEU A 117 -7.24 -8.97 -12.15
N GLU A 118 -6.61 -9.51 -13.20
CA GLU A 118 -5.47 -8.87 -13.88
C GLU A 118 -5.83 -7.50 -14.45
N LYS A 119 -6.97 -7.38 -15.14
CA LYS A 119 -7.45 -6.09 -15.67
C LYS A 119 -7.77 -5.09 -14.58
N GLU A 120 -8.29 -5.55 -13.46
CA GLU A 120 -8.55 -4.70 -12.30
C GLU A 120 -7.24 -4.18 -11.70
N ALA A 121 -6.23 -5.05 -11.54
CA ALA A 121 -4.91 -4.70 -11.05
C ALA A 121 -4.20 -3.67 -11.93
N GLU A 122 -4.24 -3.85 -13.25
CA GLU A 122 -3.70 -2.88 -14.21
C GLU A 122 -4.38 -1.51 -14.05
N LYS A 123 -5.72 -1.49 -14.07
CA LYS A 123 -6.49 -0.23 -14.01
C LYS A 123 -6.31 0.50 -12.68
N MET A 124 -6.29 -0.23 -11.58
CA MET A 124 -6.25 0.37 -10.25
C MET A 124 -4.82 0.70 -9.82
N GLY A 125 -3.84 -0.12 -10.21
CA GLY A 125 -2.41 0.22 -10.08
C GLY A 125 -2.05 1.50 -10.82
N ALA A 126 -2.59 1.72 -12.02
CA ALA A 126 -2.38 2.97 -12.76
C ALA A 126 -3.09 4.20 -12.16
N ARG A 127 -4.06 4.01 -11.26
CA ARG A 127 -4.83 5.09 -10.62
C ARG A 127 -4.26 5.53 -9.26
N ALA A 128 -3.46 4.68 -8.63
CA ALA A 128 -2.83 4.95 -7.33
C ALA A 128 -1.65 5.91 -7.47
#